data_AF-A0A2S7KYT7-F1
#
_entry.id   AF-A0A2S7KYT7-F1
#
_cell.length_a   1.000
_cell.length_b   1.000
_cell.length_c   1.000
_cell.angle_alpha   90.00
_cell.angle_beta   90.00
_cell.angle_gamma   90.00
#
_symmetry.space_group_name_H-M   'P 1'
#
loop_
_entity.id
_entity.type
_entity.pdbx_description
1 polymer ?
#
loop_
_entity_poly.entity_id
_entity_poly.type
_entity_poly.pdbx_seq_one_letter_code
_entity_poly.pdbx_strand_id
1 'polypeptide(L)'
;MANKVIKNLLQEVLDSSMQQVSGQDATFLYAESPTSPMHIATLTIVEGSIAFNDFKEIVASKLHLIPKFRKKLLNVPLNLDYPYWVDDPNFDIDLHINRLKLPDPANWKTLREMTSSIFSSPLDLRRPLWSIDFIEGLDEVSQVPKGSIAIVSKIHHVMIDGSSGVGIMSILFDKSEDDKNKKPSPPKPYEPEPLPDEISLLIKSTYGFFKNPLKVPKLIGETAYSFLKVKMNSQLKIKRSSLKSTYATPKTIFNESVSPKRTWGTAILSFDRINTLRKIMDVSVNDLILAICAGAIRRYLEEREKLPVQPLVANVPISIRVKGEEHEMNNKISNMFVKIGTHIKNPIERLEFIYEQTSVGKSKHKAVGAKALSKMADAVPFGLANLAASLYSKYNIKEFHRPPFNVTITNVPGPQNLLYLKGHKVVGIFGLTPVLDGFGLIIAAFSYNGLVSITTTSDAKTMPDADKFSRYIRESANELEVLILAKEKQKTVEKVQNIKSSVFFTAFKKYLNEDEKRRQKATGLYDFDLNLGNSEINYQLAVLKESVSVKKKKTAKPVVKIEIDDDNLINLYKKNLVLQEAIIQERVKLTGTKKNIDKFSQLLSEFLEKN
;
A
#
# COMPACT_ATOMS: atom_id res chain seq x y z
N MET A 1 4.31 1.58 -59.41
CA MET A 1 3.30 0.82 -58.64
C MET A 1 3.71 0.58 -57.19
N ALA A 2 4.92 0.08 -56.89
CA ALA A 2 5.38 -0.19 -55.52
C ALA A 2 5.23 0.97 -54.52
N ASN A 3 5.60 2.21 -54.89
CA ASN A 3 5.45 3.37 -53.99
C ASN A 3 3.99 3.72 -53.62
N LYS A 4 3.02 3.42 -54.50
CA LYS A 4 1.60 3.66 -54.23
C LYS A 4 1.03 2.59 -53.30
N VAL A 5 1.46 1.34 -53.48
CA VAL A 5 1.11 0.23 -52.59
C VAL A 5 1.66 0.46 -51.18
N ILE A 6 2.94 0.83 -51.05
CA ILE A 6 3.57 1.14 -49.76
C ILE A 6 2.88 2.33 -49.06
N LYS A 7 2.52 3.37 -49.82
CA LYS A 7 1.83 4.55 -49.28
C LYS A 7 0.42 4.23 -48.81
N ASN A 8 -0.32 3.40 -49.54
CA ASN A 8 -1.66 2.95 -49.14
C ASN A 8 -1.60 2.05 -47.91
N LEU A 9 -0.63 1.10 -47.85
CA LEU A 9 -0.39 0.29 -46.66
C LEU A 9 -0.07 1.16 -45.44
N LEU A 10 0.82 2.16 -45.60
CA LEU A 10 1.15 3.12 -44.54
C LEU A 10 -0.07 3.91 -44.08
N GLN A 11 -0.95 4.30 -45.00
CA GLN A 11 -2.18 5.04 -44.69
C GLN A 11 -3.15 4.16 -43.88
N GLU A 12 -3.46 2.94 -44.34
CA GLU A 12 -4.31 1.98 -43.61
C GLU A 12 -3.76 1.65 -42.22
N VAL A 13 -2.44 1.53 -42.12
CA VAL A 13 -1.72 1.26 -40.87
C VAL A 13 -1.77 2.45 -39.90
N LEU A 14 -1.68 3.68 -40.41
CA LEU A 14 -1.81 4.89 -39.60
C LEU A 14 -3.26 5.14 -39.18
N ASP A 15 -4.22 4.73 -40.01
CA ASP A 15 -5.66 4.87 -39.77
C ASP A 15 -6.21 3.76 -38.83
N SER A 16 -5.49 2.63 -38.67
CA SER A 16 -5.87 1.56 -37.76
C SER A 16 -5.91 1.98 -36.28
N SER A 17 -6.96 1.58 -35.55
CA SER A 17 -7.19 1.92 -34.13
C SER A 17 -6.30 1.14 -33.15
N MET A 18 -5.35 0.34 -33.67
CA MET A 18 -4.49 -0.54 -32.89
C MET A 18 -3.56 0.23 -31.97
N GLN A 19 -3.56 -0.16 -30.70
CA GLN A 19 -2.76 0.48 -29.65
C GLN A 19 -1.56 -0.39 -29.31
N GLN A 20 -0.36 0.18 -29.37
CA GLN A 20 0.85 -0.51 -28.94
C GLN A 20 0.85 -0.66 -27.42
N VAL A 21 1.36 -1.78 -26.92
CA VAL A 21 1.63 -1.99 -25.49
C VAL A 21 2.68 -0.98 -25.03
N SER A 22 2.43 -0.31 -23.90
CA SER A 22 3.41 0.65 -23.36
C SER A 22 4.68 -0.06 -22.89
N GLY A 23 5.82 0.64 -22.87
CA GLY A 23 7.07 0.07 -22.37
C GLY A 23 6.97 -0.46 -20.94
N GLN A 24 6.20 0.23 -20.08
CA GLN A 24 5.93 -0.22 -18.72
C GLN A 24 5.10 -1.51 -18.68
N ASP A 25 4.01 -1.59 -19.44
CA ASP A 25 3.16 -2.79 -19.49
C ASP A 25 3.93 -4.00 -20.05
N ALA A 26 4.77 -3.77 -21.05
CA ALA A 26 5.61 -4.81 -21.64
C ALA A 26 6.61 -5.43 -20.66
N THR A 27 7.00 -4.72 -19.59
CA THR A 27 7.87 -5.30 -18.55
C THR A 27 7.27 -6.53 -17.89
N PHE A 28 5.95 -6.63 -17.81
CA PHE A 28 5.26 -7.81 -17.28
C PHE A 28 5.35 -9.01 -18.24
N LEU A 29 5.39 -8.78 -19.55
CA LEU A 29 5.64 -9.84 -20.54
C LEU A 29 7.08 -10.36 -20.46
N TYR A 30 8.04 -9.48 -20.17
CA TYR A 30 9.46 -9.88 -20.00
C TYR A 30 9.72 -10.66 -18.71
N ALA A 31 9.00 -10.29 -17.65
CA ALA A 31 9.10 -10.92 -16.36
C ALA A 31 8.42 -12.30 -16.33
N GLU A 32 7.51 -12.56 -17.28
CA GLU A 32 6.78 -13.81 -17.35
C GLU A 32 7.67 -14.99 -17.76
N SER A 33 7.51 -16.09 -17.04
CA SER A 33 8.16 -17.36 -17.35
C SER A 33 7.24 -18.53 -16.95
N PRO A 34 7.53 -19.77 -17.39
CA PRO A 34 6.76 -20.95 -16.97
C PRO A 34 6.72 -21.15 -15.44
N THR A 35 7.70 -20.60 -14.70
CA THR A 35 7.73 -20.65 -13.23
C THR A 35 7.24 -19.37 -12.58
N SER A 36 7.04 -18.28 -13.33
CA SER A 36 6.59 -16.97 -12.85
C SER A 36 5.55 -16.34 -13.79
N PRO A 37 4.32 -16.86 -13.84
CA PRO A 37 3.23 -16.20 -14.57
C PRO A 37 2.96 -14.79 -14.02
N MET A 38 2.71 -13.82 -14.91
CA MET A 38 2.57 -12.40 -14.53
C MET A 38 1.12 -11.92 -14.56
N HIS A 39 0.21 -12.74 -14.04
CA HIS A 39 -1.20 -12.37 -13.83
C HIS A 39 -1.52 -12.05 -12.36
N ILE A 40 -2.50 -11.17 -12.17
CA ILE A 40 -3.14 -10.94 -10.88
C ILE A 40 -4.46 -11.69 -10.84
N ALA A 41 -4.95 -12.01 -9.65
CA ALA A 41 -6.29 -12.55 -9.50
C ALA A 41 -6.99 -12.04 -8.25
N THR A 42 -8.30 -12.28 -8.17
CA THR A 42 -9.09 -12.10 -6.96
C THR A 42 -9.88 -13.36 -6.69
N LEU A 43 -9.98 -13.78 -5.43
CA LEU A 43 -11.00 -14.69 -4.94
C LEU A 43 -12.12 -13.85 -4.35
N THR A 44 -13.28 -13.85 -4.99
CA THR A 44 -14.48 -13.13 -4.54
C THR A 44 -15.53 -14.13 -4.07
N ILE A 45 -16.08 -13.94 -2.87
CA ILE A 45 -17.16 -14.77 -2.34
C ILE A 45 -18.46 -13.97 -2.42
N VAL A 46 -19.48 -14.57 -3.01
CA VAL A 46 -20.82 -13.98 -3.16
C VAL A 46 -21.83 -14.86 -2.44
N GLU A 47 -22.65 -14.25 -1.58
CA GLU A 47 -23.62 -15.00 -0.78
C GLU A 47 -24.81 -15.50 -1.60
N GLY A 48 -25.35 -16.66 -1.24
CA GLY A 48 -26.51 -17.23 -1.91
C GLY A 48 -26.23 -17.75 -3.32
N SER A 49 -27.22 -18.46 -3.87
CA SER A 49 -27.06 -19.22 -5.09
C SER A 49 -27.28 -18.35 -6.33
N ILE A 50 -26.26 -18.22 -7.16
CA ILE A 50 -26.35 -17.66 -8.52
C ILE A 50 -26.19 -18.82 -9.50
N ALA A 51 -27.06 -18.94 -10.49
CA ALA A 51 -26.87 -19.95 -11.53
C ALA A 51 -25.70 -19.56 -12.43
N PHE A 52 -24.87 -20.53 -12.82
CA PHE A 52 -23.72 -20.30 -13.70
C PHE A 52 -24.10 -19.56 -15.00
N ASN A 53 -25.22 -19.94 -15.63
CA ASN A 53 -25.67 -19.28 -16.87
C ASN A 53 -26.05 -17.82 -16.66
N ASP A 54 -26.70 -17.49 -15.53
CA ASP A 54 -27.00 -16.10 -15.18
C ASP A 54 -25.73 -15.28 -15.02
N PHE A 55 -24.72 -15.85 -14.35
CA PHE A 55 -23.42 -15.20 -14.18
C PHE A 55 -22.76 -14.95 -15.55
N LYS A 56 -22.75 -15.95 -16.44
CA LYS A 56 -22.21 -15.83 -17.78
C LYS A 56 -22.91 -14.73 -18.60
N GLU A 57 -24.23 -14.66 -18.54
CA GLU A 57 -25.01 -13.59 -19.20
C GLU A 57 -24.68 -12.20 -18.65
N ILE A 58 -24.51 -12.06 -17.33
CA ILE A 58 -24.10 -10.81 -16.69
C ILE A 58 -22.72 -10.38 -17.22
N VAL A 59 -21.73 -11.27 -17.25
CA VAL A 59 -20.40 -10.94 -17.78
C VAL A 59 -20.50 -10.56 -19.27
N ALA A 60 -21.21 -11.35 -20.09
CA ALA A 60 -21.39 -11.10 -21.52
C ALA A 60 -22.02 -9.72 -21.78
N SER A 61 -23.02 -9.31 -20.99
CA SER A 61 -23.68 -8.01 -21.11
C SER A 61 -22.72 -6.83 -20.87
N LYS A 62 -21.67 -7.03 -20.06
CA LYS A 62 -20.73 -5.99 -19.63
C LYS A 62 -19.42 -5.95 -20.42
N LEU A 63 -19.12 -6.96 -21.25
CA LEU A 63 -17.85 -7.04 -22.02
C LEU A 63 -17.56 -5.80 -22.88
N HIS A 64 -18.59 -5.20 -23.48
CA HIS A 64 -18.44 -4.00 -24.32
C HIS A 64 -17.98 -2.76 -23.54
N LEU A 65 -18.10 -2.76 -22.20
CA LEU A 65 -17.60 -1.71 -21.32
C LEU A 65 -16.12 -1.89 -20.98
N ILE A 66 -15.54 -3.05 -21.33
CA ILE A 66 -14.13 -3.37 -21.10
C ILE A 66 -13.52 -3.86 -22.43
N PRO A 67 -13.28 -2.98 -23.42
CA PRO A 67 -12.85 -3.40 -24.76
C PRO A 67 -11.62 -4.31 -24.77
N LYS A 68 -10.65 -4.12 -23.85
CA LYS A 68 -9.47 -4.99 -23.72
C LYS A 68 -9.83 -6.48 -23.48
N PHE A 69 -11.01 -6.81 -22.97
CA PHE A 69 -11.43 -8.21 -22.75
C PHE A 69 -11.74 -8.96 -24.05
N ARG A 70 -11.89 -8.26 -25.17
CA ARG A 70 -12.02 -8.84 -26.50
C ARG A 70 -10.78 -8.61 -27.37
N LYS A 71 -9.68 -8.09 -26.79
CA LYS A 71 -8.41 -7.87 -27.49
C LYS A 71 -7.35 -8.88 -27.08
N LYS A 72 -6.53 -9.29 -28.04
CA LYS A 72 -5.34 -10.12 -27.82
C LYS A 72 -4.06 -9.38 -28.18
N LEU A 73 -2.93 -9.94 -27.78
CA LEU A 73 -1.61 -9.44 -28.16
C LEU A 73 -1.21 -9.97 -29.53
N LEU A 74 -0.78 -9.07 -30.41
CA LEU A 74 -0.15 -9.39 -31.68
C LEU A 74 1.32 -8.97 -31.63
N ASN A 75 2.20 -9.96 -31.64
CA ASN A 75 3.65 -9.72 -31.63
C ASN A 75 4.10 -9.19 -32.99
N VAL A 76 5.02 -8.23 -32.98
CA VAL A 76 5.72 -7.81 -34.19
C VAL A 76 6.66 -8.95 -34.61
N PRO A 77 6.76 -9.29 -35.92
CA PRO A 77 7.65 -10.35 -36.38
C PRO A 77 9.08 -10.21 -35.83
N LEU A 78 9.67 -11.34 -35.44
CA LEU A 78 10.98 -11.42 -34.78
C LEU A 78 11.09 -10.66 -33.44
N ASN A 79 9.97 -10.24 -32.83
CA ASN A 79 9.93 -9.45 -31.59
C ASN A 79 10.76 -8.15 -31.68
N LEU A 80 10.78 -7.52 -32.85
CA LEU A 80 11.56 -6.30 -33.13
C LEU A 80 11.04 -5.07 -32.37
N ASP A 81 9.78 -5.08 -31.95
CA ASP A 81 9.14 -3.98 -31.23
C ASP A 81 8.07 -4.51 -30.26
N TYR A 82 7.50 -3.63 -29.44
CA TYR A 82 6.42 -3.95 -28.51
C TYR A 82 5.19 -4.52 -29.24
N PRO A 83 4.48 -5.50 -28.64
CA PRO A 83 3.26 -6.05 -29.22
C PRO A 83 2.13 -5.02 -29.27
N TYR A 84 1.15 -5.27 -30.13
CA TYR A 84 -0.03 -4.44 -30.30
C TYR A 84 -1.28 -5.13 -29.74
N TRP A 85 -2.19 -4.34 -29.18
CA TRP A 85 -3.54 -4.78 -28.87
C TRP A 85 -4.38 -4.76 -30.14
N VAL A 86 -4.90 -5.94 -30.51
CA VAL A 86 -5.79 -6.12 -31.66
C VAL A 86 -7.06 -6.84 -31.23
N ASP A 87 -8.16 -6.58 -31.92
CA ASP A 87 -9.41 -7.30 -31.70
C ASP A 87 -9.20 -8.80 -31.99
N ASP A 88 -9.78 -9.66 -31.17
CA ASP A 88 -9.75 -11.10 -31.42
C ASP A 88 -10.97 -11.49 -32.28
N PRO A 89 -10.81 -11.85 -33.56
CA PRO A 89 -11.94 -12.18 -34.43
C PRO A 89 -12.67 -13.46 -34.02
N ASN A 90 -12.00 -14.33 -33.25
CA ASN A 90 -12.53 -15.61 -32.79
C ASN A 90 -12.85 -15.58 -31.28
N PHE A 91 -13.19 -14.42 -30.73
CA PHE A 91 -13.50 -14.28 -29.31
C PHE A 91 -14.69 -15.18 -28.94
N ASP A 92 -14.47 -16.07 -27.96
CA ASP A 92 -15.48 -16.96 -27.40
C ASP A 92 -15.42 -16.91 -25.87
N ILE A 93 -16.51 -16.43 -25.24
CA ILE A 93 -16.61 -16.28 -23.78
C ILE A 93 -16.48 -17.62 -23.05
N ASP A 94 -16.87 -18.74 -23.66
CA ASP A 94 -16.82 -20.07 -23.04
C ASP A 94 -15.38 -20.58 -22.88
N LEU A 95 -14.42 -19.98 -23.58
CA LEU A 95 -12.98 -20.23 -23.37
C LEU A 95 -12.40 -19.47 -22.18
N HIS A 96 -13.14 -18.50 -21.63
CA HIS A 96 -12.70 -17.63 -20.55
C HIS A 96 -13.42 -17.89 -19.23
N ILE A 97 -14.61 -18.50 -19.23
CA ILE A 97 -15.40 -18.74 -18.03
C ILE A 97 -15.56 -20.24 -17.78
N ASN A 98 -14.94 -20.74 -16.71
CA ASN A 98 -15.05 -22.13 -16.29
C ASN A 98 -16.06 -22.29 -15.15
N ARG A 99 -16.78 -23.40 -15.17
CA ARG A 99 -17.63 -23.85 -14.04
C ARG A 99 -16.93 -24.97 -13.31
N LEU A 100 -16.74 -24.80 -12.00
CA LEU A 100 -16.08 -25.76 -11.13
C LEU A 100 -16.92 -26.00 -9.87
N LYS A 101 -16.69 -27.14 -9.21
CA LYS A 101 -17.23 -27.43 -7.88
C LYS A 101 -16.06 -27.59 -6.92
N LEU A 102 -16.19 -27.03 -5.71
CA LEU A 102 -15.22 -27.22 -4.65
C LEU A 102 -15.19 -28.70 -4.24
N PRO A 103 -14.03 -29.37 -4.26
CA PRO A 103 -13.93 -30.77 -3.82
C PRO A 103 -14.19 -30.95 -2.33
N ASP A 104 -14.58 -32.16 -1.95
CA ASP A 104 -14.66 -32.55 -0.53
C ASP A 104 -13.26 -32.81 0.05
N PRO A 105 -13.01 -32.48 1.33
CA PRO A 105 -13.90 -31.74 2.23
C PRO A 105 -14.00 -30.25 1.82
N ALA A 106 -15.22 -29.71 1.72
CA ALA A 106 -15.49 -28.38 1.19
C ALA A 106 -15.17 -27.26 2.21
N ASN A 107 -13.89 -27.10 2.59
CA ASN A 107 -13.44 -26.18 3.61
C ASN A 107 -12.41 -25.15 3.08
N TRP A 108 -11.97 -24.24 3.97
CA TRP A 108 -10.98 -23.22 3.63
C TRP A 108 -9.65 -23.76 3.11
N LYS A 109 -9.21 -24.94 3.56
CA LYS A 109 -7.96 -25.52 3.07
C LYS A 109 -8.12 -25.92 1.61
N THR A 110 -9.19 -26.62 1.27
CA THR A 110 -9.49 -27.06 -0.09
C THR A 110 -9.70 -25.86 -1.03
N LEU A 111 -10.43 -24.84 -0.58
CA LEU A 111 -10.63 -23.61 -1.36
C LEU A 111 -9.30 -22.88 -1.63
N ARG A 112 -8.40 -22.83 -0.63
CA ARG A 112 -7.06 -22.26 -0.78
C ARG A 112 -6.22 -23.04 -1.78
N GLU A 113 -6.21 -24.36 -1.71
CA GLU A 113 -5.47 -25.23 -2.61
C GLU A 113 -5.97 -25.10 -4.06
N MET A 114 -7.28 -25.11 -4.26
CA MET A 114 -7.92 -24.91 -5.56
C MET A 114 -7.60 -23.51 -6.13
N THR A 115 -7.78 -22.46 -5.35
CA THR A 115 -7.44 -21.08 -5.76
C THR A 115 -5.96 -20.94 -6.11
N SER A 116 -5.07 -21.55 -5.32
CA SER A 116 -3.63 -21.55 -5.57
C SER A 116 -3.27 -22.30 -6.85
N SER A 117 -3.96 -23.41 -7.14
CA SER A 117 -3.78 -24.17 -8.38
C SER A 117 -4.21 -23.36 -9.60
N ILE A 118 -5.40 -22.77 -9.57
CA ILE A 118 -5.92 -21.89 -10.63
C ILE A 118 -4.95 -20.72 -10.90
N PHE A 119 -4.41 -20.12 -9.82
CA PHE A 119 -3.45 -19.04 -9.91
C PHE A 119 -2.05 -19.47 -10.36
N SER A 120 -1.69 -20.75 -10.19
CA SER A 120 -0.40 -21.27 -10.67
C SER A 120 -0.39 -21.49 -12.19
N SER A 121 -1.56 -21.73 -12.79
CA SER A 121 -1.68 -21.96 -14.23
C SER A 121 -1.56 -20.65 -15.02
N PRO A 122 -0.63 -20.54 -16.00
CA PRO A 122 -0.51 -19.34 -16.84
C PRO A 122 -1.72 -19.15 -17.75
N LEU A 123 -1.93 -17.91 -18.21
CA LEU A 123 -2.90 -17.59 -19.26
C LEU A 123 -2.31 -17.91 -20.64
N ASP A 124 -3.15 -18.27 -21.61
CA ASP A 124 -2.72 -18.44 -22.99
C ASP A 124 -2.54 -17.07 -23.66
N LEU A 125 -1.28 -16.71 -23.95
CA LEU A 125 -0.93 -15.41 -24.53
C LEU A 125 -1.52 -15.15 -25.93
N ARG A 126 -2.11 -16.18 -26.58
CA ARG A 126 -2.72 -16.10 -27.92
C ARG A 126 -4.18 -15.63 -27.92
N ARG A 127 -4.77 -15.47 -26.73
CA ARG A 127 -6.18 -15.08 -26.53
C ARG A 127 -6.25 -13.81 -25.67
N PRO A 128 -7.43 -13.19 -25.50
CA PRO A 128 -7.58 -12.14 -24.49
C PRO A 128 -7.15 -12.63 -23.10
N LEU A 129 -6.36 -11.82 -22.40
CA LEU A 129 -5.55 -12.29 -21.26
C LEU A 129 -6.30 -12.25 -19.93
N TRP A 130 -7.46 -12.90 -19.88
CA TRP A 130 -8.25 -13.04 -18.67
C TRP A 130 -8.98 -14.38 -18.63
N SER A 131 -9.31 -14.84 -17.41
CA SER A 131 -10.17 -15.99 -17.17
C SER A 131 -10.96 -15.81 -15.87
N ILE A 132 -12.09 -16.48 -15.76
CA ILE A 132 -12.92 -16.52 -14.56
C ILE A 132 -13.27 -17.97 -14.26
N ASP A 133 -13.03 -18.38 -13.02
CA ASP A 133 -13.47 -19.69 -12.53
C ASP A 133 -14.61 -19.48 -11.53
N PHE A 134 -15.80 -19.96 -11.88
CA PHE A 134 -17.01 -19.94 -11.06
C PHE A 134 -17.08 -21.24 -10.25
N ILE A 135 -17.00 -21.14 -8.93
CA ILE A 135 -16.83 -22.27 -8.00
C ILE A 135 -18.08 -22.40 -7.12
N GLU A 136 -18.76 -23.54 -7.23
CA GLU A 136 -19.92 -23.92 -6.42
C GLU A 136 -19.53 -24.81 -5.24
N GLY A 137 -20.43 -24.99 -4.27
CA GLY A 137 -20.28 -25.96 -3.17
C GLY A 137 -19.50 -25.45 -1.97
N LEU A 138 -19.69 -24.19 -1.57
CA LEU A 138 -19.00 -23.59 -0.41
C LEU A 138 -19.74 -23.80 0.93
N ASP A 139 -20.75 -24.68 0.97
CA ASP A 139 -21.68 -24.83 2.11
C ASP A 139 -21.03 -25.22 3.44
N GLU A 140 -19.89 -25.90 3.39
CA GLU A 140 -19.13 -26.34 4.57
C GLU A 140 -17.96 -25.40 4.92
N VAL A 141 -17.75 -24.34 4.14
CA VAL A 141 -16.68 -23.37 4.40
C VAL A 141 -17.09 -22.49 5.59
N SER A 142 -16.37 -22.62 6.69
CA SER A 142 -16.62 -21.83 7.91
C SER A 142 -16.69 -20.32 7.63
N GLN A 143 -17.66 -19.62 8.22
CA GLN A 143 -17.89 -18.18 8.05
C GLN A 143 -18.30 -17.75 6.63
N VAL A 144 -18.64 -18.69 5.75
CA VAL A 144 -19.27 -18.43 4.45
C VAL A 144 -20.75 -18.81 4.55
N PRO A 145 -21.69 -17.93 4.13
CA PRO A 145 -23.11 -18.27 4.11
C PRO A 145 -23.39 -19.49 3.23
N LYS A 146 -24.37 -20.31 3.61
CA LYS A 146 -24.80 -21.45 2.77
C LYS A 146 -25.33 -20.97 1.43
N GLY A 147 -25.11 -21.77 0.39
CA GLY A 147 -25.44 -21.49 -1.00
C GLY A 147 -24.49 -20.54 -1.70
N SER A 148 -23.47 -20.01 -1.01
CA SER A 148 -22.51 -19.07 -1.61
C SER A 148 -21.70 -19.69 -2.74
N ILE A 149 -21.23 -18.83 -3.63
CA ILE A 149 -20.30 -19.18 -4.71
C ILE A 149 -18.99 -18.39 -4.56
N ALA A 150 -17.91 -18.95 -5.07
CA ALA A 150 -16.64 -18.25 -5.23
C ALA A 150 -16.36 -17.96 -6.69
N ILE A 151 -15.77 -16.80 -6.97
CA ILE A 151 -15.35 -16.36 -8.29
C ILE A 151 -13.86 -16.08 -8.22
N VAL A 152 -13.05 -16.84 -8.97
CA VAL A 152 -11.63 -16.53 -9.16
C VAL A 152 -11.46 -15.82 -10.49
N SER A 153 -11.28 -14.50 -10.46
CA SER A 153 -11.06 -13.69 -11.67
C SER A 153 -9.56 -13.45 -11.84
N LYS A 154 -8.97 -13.94 -12.93
CA LYS A 154 -7.55 -13.84 -13.25
C LYS A 154 -7.34 -12.97 -14.49
N ILE A 155 -6.41 -12.03 -14.43
CA ILE A 155 -6.13 -11.07 -15.51
C ILE A 155 -4.62 -10.86 -15.60
N HIS A 156 -4.06 -10.88 -16.82
CA HIS A 156 -2.63 -10.63 -17.01
C HIS A 156 -2.26 -9.17 -16.71
N HIS A 157 -1.14 -8.94 -16.02
CA HIS A 157 -0.75 -7.62 -15.51
C HIS A 157 -0.39 -6.61 -16.63
N VAL A 158 -0.19 -7.09 -17.86
CA VAL A 158 -0.11 -6.23 -19.07
C VAL A 158 -1.43 -5.52 -19.39
N MET A 159 -2.57 -6.06 -18.95
CA MET A 159 -3.88 -5.47 -19.22
C MET A 159 -4.22 -4.33 -18.25
N ILE A 160 -3.85 -4.49 -16.97
CA ILE A 160 -4.28 -3.65 -15.85
C ILE A 160 -3.22 -3.53 -14.74
N ASP A 161 -3.23 -2.39 -14.04
CA ASP A 161 -2.66 -2.27 -12.70
C ASP A 161 -3.70 -2.58 -11.61
N GLY A 162 -3.25 -2.66 -10.34
CA GLY A 162 -4.12 -2.88 -9.20
C GLY A 162 -5.28 -1.87 -9.08
N SER A 163 -5.06 -0.59 -9.41
CA SER A 163 -6.12 0.43 -9.42
C SER A 163 -7.15 0.22 -10.54
N SER A 164 -6.69 -0.13 -11.74
CA SER A 164 -7.56 -0.43 -12.90
C SER A 164 -8.40 -1.68 -12.65
N GLY A 165 -7.86 -2.64 -11.89
CA GLY A 165 -8.60 -3.81 -11.42
C GLY A 165 -9.84 -3.44 -10.58
N VAL A 166 -9.74 -2.44 -9.70
CA VAL A 166 -10.88 -1.93 -8.92
C VAL A 166 -11.92 -1.29 -9.85
N GLY A 167 -11.48 -0.60 -10.91
CA GLY A 167 -12.37 -0.08 -11.95
C GLY A 167 -13.20 -1.18 -12.62
N ILE A 168 -12.56 -2.30 -13.00
CA ILE A 168 -13.24 -3.47 -13.59
C ILE A 168 -14.28 -4.06 -12.62
N MET A 169 -13.95 -4.14 -11.33
CA MET A 169 -14.92 -4.61 -10.33
C MET A 169 -16.17 -3.74 -10.27
N SER A 170 -16.02 -2.41 -10.42
CA SER A 170 -17.17 -1.49 -10.44
C SER A 170 -18.06 -1.63 -11.67
N ILE A 171 -17.56 -2.28 -12.73
CA ILE A 171 -18.34 -2.63 -13.92
C ILE A 171 -19.05 -3.97 -13.68
N LEU A 172 -18.30 -5.00 -13.23
CA LEU A 172 -18.80 -6.37 -13.08
C LEU A 172 -19.82 -6.52 -11.94
N PHE A 173 -19.63 -5.81 -10.83
CA PHE A 173 -20.51 -5.84 -9.68
C PHE A 173 -21.43 -4.62 -9.61
N ASP A 174 -22.62 -4.85 -9.09
CA ASP A 174 -23.66 -3.85 -8.90
C ASP A 174 -23.48 -3.13 -7.54
N LYS A 175 -24.07 -1.94 -7.41
CA LYS A 175 -23.92 -1.09 -6.22
C LYS A 175 -25.13 -1.13 -5.28
N SER A 176 -26.26 -1.70 -5.71
CA SER A 176 -27.48 -1.82 -4.91
C SER A 176 -28.03 -3.24 -4.92
N GLU A 177 -28.70 -3.61 -3.82
CA GLU A 177 -29.48 -4.84 -3.70
C GLU A 177 -30.69 -4.84 -4.65
N ASP A 178 -31.25 -3.64 -4.93
CA ASP A 178 -32.42 -3.45 -5.81
C ASP A 178 -32.19 -3.91 -7.25
N ASP A 179 -30.92 -4.14 -7.62
CA ASP A 179 -30.53 -4.64 -8.94
C ASP A 179 -30.83 -6.14 -9.13
N LYS A 180 -31.33 -6.84 -8.10
CA LYS A 180 -31.68 -8.28 -8.12
C LYS A 180 -32.59 -8.69 -9.27
N ASN A 181 -33.58 -7.85 -9.58
CA ASN A 181 -34.60 -8.13 -10.60
C ASN A 181 -34.28 -7.49 -11.96
N LYS A 182 -33.17 -6.76 -12.08
CA LYS A 182 -32.77 -6.17 -13.36
C LYS A 182 -32.28 -7.29 -14.27
N LYS A 183 -33.00 -7.50 -15.39
CA LYS A 183 -32.50 -8.36 -16.45
C LYS A 183 -31.22 -7.74 -17.02
N PRO A 184 -30.15 -8.52 -17.22
CA PRO A 184 -28.96 -8.04 -17.93
C PRO A 184 -29.38 -7.49 -19.29
N SER A 185 -28.80 -6.35 -19.69
CA SER A 185 -28.95 -5.87 -21.05
C SER A 185 -28.43 -6.92 -22.04
N PRO A 186 -29.05 -7.07 -23.23
CA PRO A 186 -28.53 -8.00 -24.22
C PRO A 186 -27.07 -7.62 -24.56
N PRO A 187 -26.16 -8.61 -24.73
CA PRO A 187 -24.80 -8.35 -25.14
C PRO A 187 -24.76 -7.55 -26.44
N LYS A 188 -23.97 -6.47 -26.48
CA LYS A 188 -23.77 -5.72 -27.72
C LYS A 188 -23.06 -6.60 -28.76
N PRO A 189 -23.46 -6.54 -30.04
CA PRO A 189 -22.75 -7.20 -31.14
C PRO A 189 -21.26 -6.87 -31.11
N TYR A 190 -20.45 -7.82 -31.52
CA TYR A 190 -19.01 -7.68 -31.59
C TYR A 190 -18.57 -7.79 -33.04
N GLU A 191 -18.13 -6.68 -33.59
CA GLU A 191 -17.65 -6.56 -34.96
C GLU A 191 -16.15 -6.27 -34.88
N PRO A 192 -15.30 -7.30 -34.89
CA PRO A 192 -13.85 -7.14 -34.73
C PRO A 192 -13.25 -6.46 -35.95
N GLU A 193 -12.31 -5.53 -35.74
CA GLU A 193 -11.47 -5.04 -36.83
C GLU A 193 -10.63 -6.20 -37.43
N PRO A 194 -10.42 -6.23 -38.75
CA PRO A 194 -9.58 -7.25 -39.38
C PRO A 194 -8.14 -7.15 -38.85
N LEU A 195 -7.50 -8.31 -38.67
CA LEU A 195 -6.11 -8.36 -38.24
C LEU A 195 -5.20 -7.71 -39.30
N PRO A 196 -4.21 -6.90 -38.89
CA PRO A 196 -3.26 -6.34 -39.82
C PRO A 196 -2.37 -7.43 -40.42
N ASP A 197 -1.96 -7.24 -41.66
CA ASP A 197 -0.95 -8.10 -42.31
C ASP A 197 0.43 -7.95 -41.62
N GLU A 198 1.25 -9.01 -41.64
CA GLU A 198 2.57 -9.03 -40.96
C GLU A 198 3.53 -7.98 -41.56
N ILE A 199 3.43 -7.75 -42.88
CA ILE A 199 4.22 -6.73 -43.59
C ILE A 199 3.82 -5.33 -43.15
N SER A 200 2.51 -5.09 -42.96
CA SER A 200 1.97 -3.83 -42.44
C SER A 200 2.47 -3.52 -41.03
N LEU A 201 2.55 -4.53 -40.15
CA LEU A 201 3.13 -4.38 -38.80
C LEU A 201 4.62 -4.06 -38.84
N LEU A 202 5.40 -4.74 -39.68
CA LEU A 202 6.82 -4.47 -39.88
C LEU A 202 7.05 -3.04 -40.41
N ILE A 203 6.21 -2.57 -41.33
CA ILE A 203 6.27 -1.19 -41.85
C ILE A 203 5.90 -0.19 -40.75
N LYS A 204 4.87 -0.46 -39.93
CA LYS A 204 4.50 0.41 -38.79
C LYS A 204 5.63 0.51 -37.77
N SER A 205 6.21 -0.62 -37.39
CA SER A 205 7.32 -0.66 -36.43
C SER A 205 8.51 0.10 -36.99
N THR A 206 8.92 -0.18 -38.24
CA THR A 206 10.04 0.53 -38.91
C THR A 206 9.79 2.03 -39.09
N TYR A 207 8.55 2.47 -39.35
CA TYR A 207 8.21 3.90 -39.41
C TYR A 207 8.38 4.60 -38.04
N GLY A 208 8.00 3.92 -36.94
CA GLY A 208 8.32 4.35 -35.57
C GLY A 208 9.83 4.46 -35.32
N PHE A 209 10.62 3.55 -35.90
CA PHE A 209 12.10 3.59 -35.88
C PHE A 209 12.69 4.75 -36.69
N PHE A 210 12.13 5.13 -37.84
CA PHE A 210 12.63 6.24 -38.66
C PHE A 210 12.50 7.62 -37.97
N LYS A 211 11.58 7.77 -37.01
CA LYS A 211 11.48 8.98 -36.16
C LYS A 211 12.55 9.06 -35.06
N ASN A 212 13.30 7.98 -34.78
CA ASN A 212 14.37 7.94 -33.76
C ASN A 212 15.58 7.07 -34.18
N PRO A 213 16.34 7.47 -35.23
CA PRO A 213 17.36 6.64 -35.88
C PRO A 213 18.63 6.35 -35.04
N LEU A 214 18.80 6.98 -33.88
CA LEU A 214 19.97 6.76 -33.00
C LEU A 214 19.89 5.48 -32.14
N LYS A 215 18.78 4.71 -32.19
CA LYS A 215 18.56 3.56 -31.29
C LYS A 215 19.17 2.22 -31.74
N VAL A 216 19.69 2.06 -32.97
CA VAL A 216 20.01 0.72 -33.51
C VAL A 216 21.50 0.41 -33.77
N PRO A 217 22.36 1.25 -34.37
CA PRO A 217 23.64 0.75 -34.90
C PRO A 217 24.70 0.38 -33.85
N LYS A 218 24.56 0.79 -32.58
CA LYS A 218 25.53 0.47 -31.52
C LYS A 218 25.26 -0.86 -30.81
N LEU A 219 23.99 -1.22 -30.61
CA LEU A 219 23.62 -2.29 -29.69
C LEU A 219 23.81 -3.71 -30.25
N ILE A 220 23.62 -3.91 -31.57
CA ILE A 220 23.83 -5.23 -32.19
C ILE A 220 25.33 -5.57 -32.26
N GLY A 221 26.15 -4.59 -32.65
CA GLY A 221 27.61 -4.72 -32.68
C GLY A 221 28.20 -4.93 -31.29
N GLU A 222 27.77 -4.16 -30.28
CA GLU A 222 28.26 -4.28 -28.91
C GLU A 222 27.81 -5.59 -28.23
N THR A 223 26.63 -6.12 -28.55
CA THR A 223 26.14 -7.39 -27.99
C THR A 223 26.87 -8.60 -28.59
N ALA A 224 27.04 -8.63 -29.93
CA ALA A 224 27.83 -9.67 -30.60
C ALA A 224 29.30 -9.64 -30.14
N TYR A 225 29.86 -8.43 -30.01
CA TYR A 225 31.20 -8.22 -29.48
C TYR A 225 31.33 -8.65 -28.01
N SER A 226 30.31 -8.39 -27.18
CA SER A 226 30.29 -8.80 -25.76
C SER A 226 30.17 -10.32 -25.61
N PHE A 227 29.37 -11.00 -26.44
CA PHE A 227 29.30 -12.47 -26.46
C PHE A 227 30.62 -13.11 -26.89
N LEU A 228 31.28 -12.57 -27.92
CA LEU A 228 32.62 -13.01 -28.33
C LEU A 228 33.65 -12.77 -27.22
N LYS A 229 33.60 -11.61 -26.56
CA LYS A 229 34.50 -11.25 -25.46
C LYS A 229 34.26 -12.09 -24.20
N VAL A 230 33.03 -12.47 -23.88
CA VAL A 230 32.69 -13.38 -22.77
C VAL A 230 33.18 -14.80 -23.06
N LYS A 231 33.11 -15.27 -24.32
CA LYS A 231 33.65 -16.58 -24.71
C LYS A 231 35.19 -16.58 -24.67
N MET A 232 35.83 -15.48 -25.08
CA MET A 232 37.30 -15.32 -25.05
C MET A 232 37.86 -15.00 -23.65
N ASN A 233 37.11 -14.35 -22.75
CA ASN A 233 37.55 -14.00 -21.39
C ASN A 233 37.18 -15.03 -20.32
N SER A 234 36.70 -16.23 -20.70
CA SER A 234 36.44 -17.33 -19.76
C SER A 234 37.70 -17.85 -19.03
N GLN A 235 38.89 -17.33 -19.35
CA GLN A 235 40.15 -17.57 -18.64
C GLN A 235 40.65 -16.40 -17.77
N LEU A 236 39.93 -15.28 -17.66
CA LEU A 236 40.35 -14.13 -16.84
C LEU A 236 39.39 -13.90 -15.67
N LYS A 237 39.91 -14.13 -14.46
CA LYS A 237 39.33 -13.84 -13.14
C LYS A 237 38.43 -12.59 -13.19
N ILE A 238 37.12 -12.80 -13.10
CA ILE A 238 36.13 -11.73 -12.98
C ILE A 238 36.41 -10.97 -11.67
N LYS A 239 37.07 -9.81 -11.79
CA LYS A 239 37.21 -8.86 -10.69
C LYS A 239 35.79 -8.45 -10.25
N ARG A 240 35.45 -8.78 -8.99
CA ARG A 240 34.20 -8.48 -8.27
C ARG A 240 33.98 -6.97 -8.04
N SER A 241 33.96 -6.15 -9.08
CA SER A 241 33.75 -4.71 -8.94
C SER A 241 32.93 -4.11 -10.08
N SER A 242 31.61 -4.28 -10.02
CA SER A 242 30.62 -3.26 -10.40
C SER A 242 29.23 -3.80 -10.04
N LEU A 243 28.36 -2.94 -9.51
CA LEU A 243 27.11 -3.26 -8.75
C LEU A 243 27.33 -3.49 -7.25
N LYS A 244 27.97 -2.53 -6.57
CA LYS A 244 27.67 -2.30 -5.13
C LYS A 244 26.21 -1.85 -5.05
N SER A 245 25.29 -2.78 -4.77
CA SER A 245 23.90 -2.47 -4.44
C SER A 245 23.88 -1.36 -3.38
N THR A 246 23.14 -0.28 -3.64
CA THR A 246 22.98 0.87 -2.73
C THR A 246 22.33 0.46 -1.40
N TYR A 247 21.68 -0.71 -1.39
CA TYR A 247 21.13 -1.34 -0.20
C TYR A 247 21.90 -2.62 0.11
N ALA A 248 22.38 -2.75 1.35
CA ALA A 248 22.94 -3.99 1.89
C ALA A 248 21.81 -5.00 2.20
N THR A 249 21.03 -5.36 1.19
CA THR A 249 19.89 -6.29 1.31
C THR A 249 20.42 -7.69 1.63
N PRO A 250 19.99 -8.32 2.74
CA PRO A 250 20.40 -9.68 3.08
C PRO A 250 19.77 -10.67 2.09
N LYS A 251 20.48 -11.76 1.75
CA LYS A 251 19.85 -12.89 1.04
C LYS A 251 19.00 -13.68 2.04
N THR A 252 17.79 -14.04 1.67
CA THR A 252 16.85 -14.81 2.50
C THR A 252 16.23 -15.94 1.71
N ILE A 253 15.49 -16.83 2.38
CA ILE A 253 14.72 -17.91 1.74
C ILE A 253 13.69 -17.40 0.71
N PHE A 254 13.27 -16.14 0.81
CA PHE A 254 12.38 -15.51 -0.18
C PHE A 254 13.08 -15.16 -1.48
N ASN A 255 14.42 -15.17 -1.52
CA ASN A 255 15.21 -14.73 -2.67
C ASN A 255 15.78 -15.87 -3.52
N GLU A 256 15.27 -17.08 -3.37
CA GLU A 256 15.70 -18.25 -4.14
C GLU A 256 14.88 -18.45 -5.42
N SER A 257 15.31 -19.37 -6.29
CA SER A 257 14.56 -19.75 -7.49
C SER A 257 13.19 -20.33 -7.16
N VAL A 258 12.15 -19.76 -7.75
CA VAL A 258 10.75 -20.15 -7.51
C VAL A 258 10.34 -21.32 -8.41
N SER A 259 9.42 -22.16 -7.93
CA SER A 259 8.74 -23.17 -8.73
C SER A 259 7.50 -22.58 -9.41
N PRO A 260 6.82 -23.31 -10.32
CA PRO A 260 5.52 -22.89 -10.87
C PRO A 260 4.38 -22.93 -9.85
N LYS A 261 4.53 -23.62 -8.71
CA LYS A 261 3.46 -23.84 -7.74
C LYS A 261 3.36 -22.68 -6.76
N ARG A 262 2.17 -22.11 -6.62
CA ARG A 262 1.85 -21.05 -5.66
C ARG A 262 1.17 -21.62 -4.43
N THR A 263 1.32 -20.91 -3.33
CA THR A 263 0.49 -21.06 -2.14
C THR A 263 -0.04 -19.69 -1.75
N TRP A 264 -1.20 -19.69 -1.11
CA TRP A 264 -1.94 -18.49 -0.83
C TRP A 264 -2.59 -18.55 0.56
N GLY A 265 -2.58 -17.42 1.25
CA GLY A 265 -3.23 -17.25 2.54
C GLY A 265 -3.63 -15.80 2.79
N THR A 266 -4.69 -15.57 3.57
CA THR A 266 -5.15 -14.22 3.87
C THR A 266 -5.47 -14.04 5.36
N ALA A 267 -5.19 -12.83 5.85
CA ALA A 267 -5.62 -12.33 7.14
C ALA A 267 -6.59 -11.18 6.94
N ILE A 268 -7.72 -11.19 7.64
CA ILE A 268 -8.72 -10.13 7.57
C ILE A 268 -8.64 -9.31 8.85
N LEU A 269 -8.50 -7.99 8.71
CA LEU A 269 -8.46 -7.02 9.79
C LEU A 269 -9.56 -5.97 9.59
N SER A 270 -10.05 -5.36 10.67
CA SER A 270 -10.93 -4.19 10.57
C SER A 270 -10.13 -2.97 10.11
N PHE A 271 -10.69 -2.18 9.20
CA PHE A 271 -10.11 -0.90 8.81
C PHE A 271 -10.14 0.09 9.97
N ASP A 272 -11.20 0.12 10.77
CA ASP A 272 -11.32 1.02 11.93
C ASP A 272 -10.24 0.74 12.97
N ARG A 273 -9.92 -0.53 13.19
CA ARG A 273 -8.79 -0.96 14.01
C ARG A 273 -7.48 -0.33 13.52
N ILE A 274 -7.15 -0.54 12.23
CA ILE A 274 -5.94 0.01 11.61
C ILE A 274 -5.94 1.55 11.69
N ASN A 275 -7.08 2.18 11.39
CA ASN A 275 -7.26 3.63 11.38
C ASN A 275 -7.10 4.25 12.78
N THR A 276 -7.52 3.55 13.83
CA THR A 276 -7.38 3.98 15.22
C THR A 276 -5.92 3.95 15.65
N LEU A 277 -5.25 2.80 15.46
CA LEU A 277 -3.86 2.61 15.85
C LEU A 277 -2.90 3.56 15.14
N ARG A 278 -3.10 3.80 13.84
CA ARG A 278 -2.26 4.75 13.10
C ARG A 278 -2.39 6.18 13.62
N LYS A 279 -3.57 6.58 14.13
CA LYS A 279 -3.82 7.93 14.64
C LYS A 279 -3.12 8.13 15.99
N ILE A 280 -3.17 7.12 16.85
CA ILE A 280 -2.46 7.13 18.15
C ILE A 280 -0.95 7.29 17.95
N MET A 281 -0.41 6.60 16.93
CA MET A 281 1.02 6.61 16.62
C MET A 281 1.45 7.74 15.67
N ASP A 282 0.49 8.53 15.14
CA ASP A 282 0.72 9.56 14.13
C ASP A 282 1.47 9.08 12.87
N VAL A 283 1.05 7.93 12.34
CA VAL A 283 1.62 7.30 11.13
C VAL A 283 0.56 7.09 10.04
N SER A 284 0.99 6.76 8.82
CA SER A 284 0.05 6.41 7.74
C SER A 284 -0.46 4.98 7.85
N VAL A 285 -1.57 4.67 7.15
CA VAL A 285 -2.08 3.30 7.01
C VAL A 285 -1.00 2.35 6.46
N ASN A 286 -0.23 2.81 5.46
CA ASN A 286 0.83 2.01 4.86
C ASN A 286 1.95 1.68 5.86
N ASP A 287 2.32 2.62 6.73
CA ASP A 287 3.36 2.38 7.74
C ASP A 287 2.92 1.31 8.74
N LEU A 288 1.66 1.36 9.18
CA LEU A 288 1.09 0.37 10.09
C LEU A 288 0.97 -1.02 9.43
N ILE A 289 0.51 -1.09 8.17
CA ILE A 289 0.47 -2.35 7.42
C ILE A 289 1.88 -2.93 7.23
N LEU A 290 2.87 -2.09 6.89
CA LEU A 290 4.27 -2.51 6.78
C LEU A 290 4.79 -3.07 8.10
N ALA A 291 4.47 -2.44 9.24
CA ALA A 291 4.88 -2.92 10.55
C ALA A 291 4.24 -4.27 10.92
N ILE A 292 2.95 -4.44 10.63
CA ILE A 292 2.25 -5.72 10.82
C ILE A 292 2.92 -6.81 9.99
N CYS A 293 3.14 -6.57 8.69
CA CYS A 293 3.82 -7.51 7.79
C CYS A 293 5.25 -7.80 8.26
N ALA A 294 6.00 -6.79 8.70
CA ALA A 294 7.36 -6.95 9.19
C ALA A 294 7.43 -7.83 10.44
N GLY A 295 6.46 -7.72 11.36
CA GLY A 295 6.37 -8.61 12.51
C GLY A 295 6.04 -10.05 12.14
N ALA A 296 5.15 -10.26 11.18
CA ALA A 296 4.85 -11.59 10.65
C ALA A 296 6.08 -12.22 9.96
N ILE A 297 6.78 -11.44 9.12
CA ILE A 297 8.03 -11.87 8.45
C ILE A 297 9.11 -12.21 9.47
N ARG A 298 9.32 -11.35 10.48
CA ARG A 298 10.31 -11.59 11.52
C ARG A 298 10.03 -12.92 12.20
N ARG A 299 8.81 -13.12 12.71
CA ARG A 299 8.43 -14.35 13.41
C ARG A 299 8.61 -15.60 12.53
N TYR A 300 8.18 -15.52 11.28
CA TYR A 300 8.34 -16.62 10.33
C TYR A 300 9.82 -17.00 10.09
N LEU A 301 10.70 -16.00 9.97
CA LEU A 301 12.13 -16.24 9.81
C LEU A 301 12.82 -16.67 11.10
N GLU A 302 12.38 -16.20 12.27
CA GLU A 302 12.86 -16.64 13.59
C GLU A 302 12.56 -18.11 13.82
N GLU A 303 11.32 -18.56 13.60
CA GLU A 303 10.93 -19.96 13.76
C GLU A 303 11.70 -20.92 12.84
N ARG A 304 12.28 -20.42 11.75
CA ARG A 304 13.08 -21.20 10.81
C ARG A 304 14.59 -21.04 11.02
N GLU A 305 15.01 -20.27 12.02
CA GLU A 305 16.42 -19.93 12.28
C GLU A 305 17.11 -19.29 11.05
N LYS A 306 16.35 -18.48 10.30
CA LYS A 306 16.80 -17.79 9.07
C LYS A 306 16.67 -16.27 9.16
N LEU A 307 16.40 -15.69 10.33
CA LEU A 307 16.32 -14.24 10.49
C LEU A 307 17.71 -13.59 10.31
N PRO A 308 17.91 -12.70 9.34
CA PRO A 308 19.18 -11.99 9.19
C PRO A 308 19.38 -10.93 10.29
N VAL A 309 20.65 -10.61 10.55
CA VAL A 309 21.03 -9.53 11.47
C VAL A 309 20.69 -8.15 10.89
N GLN A 310 20.71 -8.02 9.56
CA GLN A 310 20.33 -6.81 8.84
C GLN A 310 18.80 -6.72 8.63
N PRO A 311 18.23 -5.51 8.56
CA PRO A 311 16.83 -5.35 8.15
C PRO A 311 16.60 -5.88 6.74
N LEU A 312 15.46 -6.56 6.54
CA LEU A 312 14.94 -6.82 5.22
C LEU A 312 14.50 -5.52 4.54
N VAL A 313 14.54 -5.52 3.22
CA VAL A 313 14.11 -4.41 2.35
C VAL A 313 12.84 -4.83 1.63
N ALA A 314 11.77 -4.05 1.78
CA ALA A 314 10.53 -4.22 1.03
C ALA A 314 10.51 -3.32 -0.21
N ASN A 315 10.06 -3.86 -1.34
CA ASN A 315 9.57 -3.05 -2.46
C ASN A 315 8.12 -2.64 -2.15
N VAL A 316 7.85 -1.33 -2.16
CA VAL A 316 6.55 -0.73 -1.87
C VAL A 316 6.12 0.07 -3.09
N PRO A 317 5.25 -0.49 -3.94
CA PRO A 317 4.72 0.23 -5.09
C PRO A 317 3.90 1.44 -4.66
N ILE A 318 4.06 2.57 -5.36
CA ILE A 318 3.26 3.78 -5.18
C ILE A 318 2.62 4.17 -6.51
N SER A 319 1.35 4.57 -6.46
CA SER A 319 0.65 5.10 -7.63
C SER A 319 1.22 6.47 -8.00
N ILE A 320 1.49 6.68 -9.28
CA ILE A 320 1.92 7.97 -9.84
C ILE A 320 0.81 8.64 -10.66
N ARG A 321 -0.44 8.16 -10.56
CA ARG A 321 -1.59 8.73 -11.26
C ARG A 321 -1.86 10.16 -10.81
N VAL A 322 -2.16 11.04 -11.77
CA VAL A 322 -2.60 12.41 -11.50
C VAL A 322 -4.12 12.41 -11.33
N LYS A 323 -4.66 13.29 -10.48
CA LYS A 323 -6.12 13.44 -10.29
C LYS A 323 -6.81 13.65 -11.64
N GLY A 324 -7.82 12.83 -11.95
CA GLY A 324 -8.58 12.87 -13.21
C GLY A 324 -8.31 11.71 -14.18
N GLU A 325 -7.27 10.90 -13.95
CA GLU A 325 -6.89 9.75 -14.81
C GLU A 325 -7.36 8.39 -14.24
N GLU A 326 -8.43 8.36 -13.44
CA GLU A 326 -8.87 7.16 -12.71
C GLU A 326 -9.44 6.07 -13.64
N HIS A 327 -9.91 6.44 -14.84
CA HIS A 327 -10.54 5.53 -15.80
C HIS A 327 -9.57 4.92 -16.84
N GLU A 328 -8.31 5.34 -16.87
CA GLU A 328 -7.32 4.76 -17.80
C GLU A 328 -6.83 3.39 -17.35
N MET A 329 -6.70 2.42 -18.26
CA MET A 329 -6.31 1.04 -17.94
C MET A 329 -4.78 0.76 -17.99
N ASN A 330 -3.94 1.76 -18.29
CA ASN A 330 -2.49 1.55 -18.41
C ASN A 330 -1.81 1.57 -17.04
N ASN A 331 -0.74 0.77 -16.85
CA ASN A 331 -0.06 0.70 -15.55
C ASN A 331 0.62 2.04 -15.22
N LYS A 332 0.32 2.64 -14.06
CA LYS A 332 0.95 3.88 -13.55
C LYS A 332 1.50 3.70 -12.13
N ILE A 333 2.51 2.84 -12.02
CA ILE A 333 3.14 2.43 -10.74
C ILE A 333 4.63 2.81 -10.72
N SER A 334 5.13 3.24 -9.56
CA SER A 334 6.56 3.42 -9.31
C SER A 334 7.01 2.71 -8.03
N ASN A 335 8.23 2.18 -7.99
CA ASN A 335 8.74 1.36 -6.90
C ASN A 335 9.51 2.21 -5.87
N MET A 336 9.24 2.00 -4.58
CA MET A 336 9.97 2.58 -3.45
C MET A 336 10.55 1.47 -2.57
N PHE A 337 11.85 1.53 -2.26
CA PHE A 337 12.49 0.54 -1.39
C PHE A 337 12.57 1.03 0.06
N VAL A 338 12.10 0.21 1.00
CA VAL A 338 11.97 0.56 2.42
C VAL A 338 12.59 -0.53 3.29
N LYS A 339 13.48 -0.18 4.22
CA LYS A 339 13.94 -1.13 5.23
C LYS A 339 12.83 -1.34 6.26
N ILE A 340 12.39 -2.58 6.47
CA ILE A 340 11.20 -2.90 7.30
C ILE A 340 11.52 -3.34 8.73
N GLY A 341 12.71 -3.02 9.25
CA GLY A 341 13.00 -3.16 10.68
C GLY A 341 12.96 -4.59 11.23
N THR A 342 13.04 -5.64 10.41
CA THR A 342 12.91 -7.05 10.85
C THR A 342 13.92 -7.46 11.92
N HIS A 343 15.10 -6.83 11.98
CA HIS A 343 16.12 -7.00 13.02
C HIS A 343 15.73 -6.43 14.40
N ILE A 344 14.79 -5.48 14.48
CA ILE A 344 14.32 -4.87 15.73
C ILE A 344 13.28 -5.78 16.38
N LYS A 345 13.49 -6.15 17.66
CA LYS A 345 12.60 -7.05 18.41
C LYS A 345 11.32 -6.34 18.87
N ASN A 346 11.44 -5.14 19.44
CA ASN A 346 10.31 -4.37 19.95
C ASN A 346 9.38 -3.90 18.80
N PRO A 347 8.08 -4.24 18.81
CA PRO A 347 7.15 -3.86 17.75
C PRO A 347 6.93 -2.35 17.59
N ILE A 348 6.97 -1.58 18.69
CA ILE A 348 6.80 -0.12 18.66
C ILE A 348 8.02 0.55 18.04
N GLU A 349 9.23 0.19 18.49
CA GLU A 349 10.48 0.67 17.89
C GLU A 349 10.57 0.29 16.40
N ARG A 350 10.08 -0.90 16.03
CA ARG A 350 10.02 -1.34 14.63
C ARG A 350 9.08 -0.46 13.80
N LEU A 351 7.91 -0.10 14.32
CA LEU A 351 6.97 0.79 13.64
C LEU A 351 7.56 2.20 13.48
N GLU A 352 8.19 2.75 14.52
CA GLU A 352 8.85 4.05 14.49
C GLU A 352 9.99 4.07 13.46
N PHE A 353 10.83 3.03 13.45
CA PHE A 353 11.87 2.84 12.43
C PHE A 353 11.28 2.78 11.01
N ILE A 354 10.20 2.01 10.81
CA ILE A 354 9.55 1.91 9.48
C ILE A 354 9.04 3.28 9.03
N TYR A 355 8.40 4.04 9.91
CA TYR A 355 7.91 5.38 9.61
C TYR A 355 9.03 6.34 9.17
N GLU A 356 10.20 6.29 9.84
CA GLU A 356 11.37 7.05 9.41
C GLU A 356 11.84 6.63 8.01
N GLN A 357 11.91 5.31 7.76
CA GLN A 357 12.38 4.77 6.48
C GLN A 357 11.41 5.07 5.33
N THR A 358 10.09 5.01 5.55
CA THR A 358 9.10 5.38 4.52
C THR A 358 9.13 6.87 4.23
N SER A 359 9.37 7.71 5.25
CA SER A 359 9.52 9.17 5.08
C SER A 359 10.75 9.52 4.24
N VAL A 360 11.89 8.89 4.52
CA VAL A 360 13.12 9.02 3.70
C VAL A 360 12.88 8.50 2.28
N GLY A 361 12.23 7.34 2.14
CA GLY A 361 11.90 6.75 0.85
C GLY A 361 11.05 7.66 -0.03
N LYS A 362 9.99 8.25 0.54
CA LYS A 362 9.10 9.19 -0.16
C LYS A 362 9.85 10.45 -0.61
N SER A 363 10.75 10.98 0.21
CA SER A 363 11.57 12.15 -0.13
C SER A 363 12.51 11.86 -1.31
N LYS A 364 13.23 10.72 -1.27
CA LYS A 364 14.10 10.29 -2.37
C LYS A 364 13.33 9.99 -3.65
N HIS A 365 12.16 9.36 -3.53
CA HIS A 365 11.30 9.06 -4.68
C HIS A 365 10.83 10.32 -5.39
N LYS A 366 10.40 11.35 -4.64
CA LYS A 366 10.07 12.67 -5.22
C LYS A 366 11.25 13.32 -5.94
N ALA A 367 12.48 13.11 -5.46
CA ALA A 367 13.69 13.66 -6.06
C ALA A 367 14.11 12.92 -7.35
N VAL A 368 13.89 11.60 -7.43
CA VAL A 368 14.08 10.80 -8.66
C VAL A 368 12.81 10.90 -9.49
N GLY A 369 12.64 12.02 -10.21
CA GLY A 369 11.39 12.32 -10.92
C GLY A 369 10.88 11.15 -11.77
N ALA A 370 9.58 10.84 -11.67
CA ALA A 370 8.92 9.73 -12.37
C ALA A 370 9.18 9.67 -13.88
N LYS A 371 9.47 10.83 -14.50
CA LYS A 371 9.87 10.97 -15.91
C LYS A 371 11.20 10.29 -16.25
N ALA A 372 12.14 10.19 -15.31
CA ALA A 372 13.44 9.57 -15.53
C ALA A 372 13.33 8.03 -15.61
N LEU A 373 12.48 7.43 -14.78
CA LEU A 373 12.29 5.98 -14.75
C LEU A 373 11.49 5.47 -15.97
N SER A 374 10.45 6.20 -16.37
CA SER A 374 9.67 5.89 -17.59
C SER A 374 10.55 5.97 -18.85
N LYS A 375 11.38 7.02 -18.98
CA LYS A 375 12.30 7.17 -20.12
C LYS A 375 13.34 6.05 -20.22
N MET A 376 13.73 5.43 -19.12
CA MET A 376 14.65 4.29 -19.12
C MET A 376 13.98 2.99 -19.60
N ALA A 377 12.70 2.77 -19.24
CA ALA A 377 11.94 1.62 -19.74
C ALA A 377 11.69 1.70 -21.26
N ASP A 378 11.38 2.90 -21.77
CA ASP A 378 11.12 3.13 -23.20
C ASP A 378 12.40 3.12 -24.07
N ALA A 379 13.59 3.04 -23.46
CA ALA A 379 14.87 3.13 -24.15
C ALA A 379 15.46 1.77 -24.57
N VAL A 380 15.00 0.65 -23.99
CA VAL A 380 15.56 -0.69 -24.28
C VAL A 380 14.72 -1.37 -25.36
N PRO A 381 15.30 -1.82 -26.49
CA PRO A 381 14.59 -2.58 -27.52
C PRO A 381 13.98 -3.89 -26.97
N PHE A 382 12.72 -4.17 -27.32
CA PHE A 382 11.92 -5.28 -26.76
C PHE A 382 12.60 -6.65 -26.83
N GLY A 383 13.19 -6.99 -27.99
CA GLY A 383 13.92 -8.25 -28.17
C GLY A 383 15.15 -8.41 -27.28
N LEU A 384 15.88 -7.33 -26.97
CA LEU A 384 17.07 -7.37 -26.11
C LEU A 384 16.70 -7.55 -24.64
N ALA A 385 15.63 -6.89 -24.18
CA ALA A 385 15.12 -7.05 -22.83
C ALA A 385 14.62 -8.48 -22.58
N ASN A 386 13.85 -9.04 -23.53
CA ASN A 386 13.37 -10.42 -23.46
C ASN A 386 14.52 -11.44 -23.43
N LEU A 387 15.52 -11.27 -24.28
CA LEU A 387 16.69 -12.14 -24.29
C LEU A 387 17.44 -12.03 -22.95
N ALA A 388 17.68 -10.82 -22.45
CA ALA A 388 18.37 -10.61 -21.18
C ALA A 388 17.62 -11.24 -19.99
N ALA A 389 16.29 -11.05 -19.91
CA ALA A 389 15.45 -11.65 -18.86
C ALA A 389 15.44 -13.19 -18.93
N SER A 390 15.28 -13.75 -20.14
CA SER A 390 15.33 -15.19 -20.39
C SER A 390 16.68 -15.78 -19.99
N LEU A 391 17.80 -15.15 -20.37
CA LEU A 391 19.14 -15.58 -20.00
C LEU A 391 19.40 -15.43 -18.50
N TYR A 392 18.91 -14.37 -17.87
CA TYR A 392 19.05 -14.11 -16.44
C TYR A 392 18.38 -15.21 -15.61
N SER A 393 17.17 -15.63 -15.98
CA SER A 393 16.46 -16.74 -15.33
C SER A 393 17.11 -18.09 -15.68
N LYS A 394 17.37 -18.36 -16.96
CA LYS A 394 17.94 -19.65 -17.43
C LYS A 394 19.30 -20.00 -16.80
N TYR A 395 20.17 -19.01 -16.62
CA TYR A 395 21.50 -19.20 -16.04
C TYR A 395 21.58 -18.90 -14.53
N ASN A 396 20.46 -18.72 -13.84
CA ASN A 396 20.41 -18.39 -12.41
C ASN A 396 21.33 -17.23 -12.01
N ILE A 397 21.45 -16.20 -12.85
CA ILE A 397 22.42 -15.09 -12.66
C ILE A 397 22.17 -14.35 -11.33
N LYS A 398 20.93 -14.37 -10.83
CA LYS A 398 20.53 -13.86 -9.51
C LYS A 398 21.33 -14.42 -8.32
N GLU A 399 21.86 -15.64 -8.43
CA GLU A 399 22.66 -16.25 -7.36
C GLU A 399 24.02 -15.55 -7.17
N PHE A 400 24.48 -14.80 -8.17
CA PHE A 400 25.79 -14.16 -8.19
C PHE A 400 25.79 -12.71 -7.70
N HIS A 401 24.64 -12.14 -7.32
CA HIS A 401 24.57 -10.79 -6.74
C HIS A 401 23.57 -10.71 -5.58
N ARG A 402 23.67 -9.64 -4.77
CA ARG A 402 22.67 -9.38 -3.72
C ARG A 402 21.33 -9.01 -4.35
N PRO A 403 20.19 -9.45 -3.79
CA PRO A 403 18.90 -9.08 -4.32
C PRO A 403 18.64 -7.57 -4.06
N PRO A 404 17.93 -6.87 -4.94
CA PRO A 404 17.58 -5.46 -4.71
C PRO A 404 16.62 -5.28 -3.52
N PHE A 405 15.76 -6.26 -3.25
CA PHE A 405 14.80 -6.29 -2.13
C PHE A 405 14.48 -7.75 -1.72
N ASN A 406 13.76 -7.94 -0.62
CA ASN A 406 13.39 -9.27 -0.11
C ASN A 406 11.93 -9.66 -0.40
N VAL A 407 11.04 -8.68 -0.33
CA VAL A 407 9.59 -8.89 -0.41
C VAL A 407 8.95 -7.68 -1.08
N THR A 408 7.88 -7.90 -1.85
CA THR A 408 7.00 -6.80 -2.28
C THR A 408 5.81 -6.70 -1.33
N ILE A 409 5.54 -5.51 -0.81
CA ILE A 409 4.36 -5.23 0.01
C ILE A 409 3.59 -4.10 -0.65
N THR A 410 2.39 -4.40 -1.13
CA THR A 410 1.51 -3.46 -1.83
C THR A 410 0.23 -3.22 -1.04
N ASN A 411 -0.35 -2.03 -1.18
CA ASN A 411 -1.66 -1.70 -0.61
C ASN A 411 -2.53 -1.06 -1.70
N VAL A 412 -3.66 -1.71 -1.98
CA VAL A 412 -4.61 -1.29 -3.01
C VAL A 412 -5.94 -0.92 -2.32
N PRO A 413 -6.31 0.36 -2.29
CA PRO A 413 -7.64 0.78 -1.83
C PRO A 413 -8.70 0.21 -2.76
N GLY A 414 -9.62 -0.59 -2.22
CA GLY A 414 -10.76 -1.11 -2.97
C GLY A 414 -12.07 -0.38 -2.63
N PRO A 415 -13.20 -0.93 -3.10
CA PRO A 415 -14.53 -0.35 -2.91
C PRO A 415 -14.88 -0.18 -1.43
N GLN A 416 -15.33 1.02 -1.06
CA GLN A 416 -15.70 1.35 0.33
C GLN A 416 -17.11 0.88 0.70
N ASN A 417 -17.98 0.71 -0.29
CA ASN A 417 -19.35 0.26 -0.11
C ASN A 417 -19.49 -1.22 -0.49
N LEU A 418 -20.55 -1.83 0.02
CA LEU A 418 -20.92 -3.19 -0.34
C LEU A 418 -21.20 -3.29 -1.85
N LEU A 419 -20.79 -4.42 -2.43
CA LEU A 419 -21.01 -4.75 -3.82
C LEU A 419 -21.98 -5.92 -3.90
N TYR A 420 -22.69 -5.99 -5.03
CA TYR A 420 -23.69 -7.02 -5.28
C TYR A 420 -23.45 -7.68 -6.62
N LEU A 421 -23.91 -8.92 -6.77
CA LEU A 421 -23.98 -9.60 -8.05
C LEU A 421 -25.39 -10.16 -8.18
N LYS A 422 -26.22 -9.61 -9.08
CA LYS A 422 -27.63 -10.01 -9.21
C LYS A 422 -28.37 -9.92 -7.85
N GLY A 423 -28.11 -8.86 -7.09
CA GLY A 423 -28.70 -8.63 -5.77
C GLY A 423 -28.11 -9.45 -4.61
N HIS A 424 -27.13 -10.32 -4.87
CA HIS A 424 -26.43 -11.08 -3.85
C HIS A 424 -25.19 -10.36 -3.35
N LYS A 425 -25.00 -10.25 -2.02
CA LYS A 425 -23.88 -9.51 -1.44
C LYS A 425 -22.55 -10.18 -1.71
N VAL A 426 -21.56 -9.39 -2.08
CA VAL A 426 -20.16 -9.79 -2.06
C VAL A 426 -19.66 -9.72 -0.61
N VAL A 427 -19.35 -10.86 -0.01
CA VAL A 427 -18.97 -10.96 1.41
C VAL A 427 -17.47 -10.88 1.65
N GLY A 428 -16.67 -11.10 0.61
CA GLY A 428 -15.21 -10.99 0.71
C GLY A 428 -14.53 -10.96 -0.66
N ILE A 429 -13.47 -10.16 -0.76
CA ILE A 429 -12.59 -10.09 -1.93
C ILE A 429 -11.15 -10.20 -1.42
N PHE A 430 -10.40 -11.16 -1.97
CA PHE A 430 -9.02 -11.40 -1.59
C PHE A 430 -8.11 -11.42 -2.82
N GLY A 431 -7.05 -10.61 -2.81
CA GLY A 431 -6.16 -10.47 -3.96
C GLY A 431 -5.06 -11.54 -4.01
N LEU A 432 -4.72 -11.98 -5.22
CA LEU A 432 -3.54 -12.79 -5.51
C LEU A 432 -2.64 -12.01 -6.45
N THR A 433 -1.35 -11.94 -6.12
CA THR A 433 -0.37 -11.15 -6.87
C THR A 433 0.78 -12.05 -7.31
N PRO A 434 1.36 -11.79 -8.49
CA PRO A 434 2.40 -12.66 -9.03
C PRO A 434 3.68 -12.52 -8.21
N VAL A 435 4.36 -13.65 -8.01
CA VAL A 435 5.74 -13.67 -7.52
C VAL A 435 6.69 -13.73 -8.72
N LEU A 436 7.83 -13.08 -8.58
CA LEU A 436 8.89 -13.06 -9.59
C LEU A 436 9.96 -14.09 -9.22
N ASP A 437 10.63 -14.64 -10.22
CA ASP A 437 11.78 -15.50 -9.98
C ASP A 437 12.88 -14.77 -9.17
N GLY A 438 13.34 -15.39 -8.08
CA GLY A 438 14.20 -14.75 -7.08
C GLY A 438 13.48 -13.88 -6.05
N PHE A 439 12.14 -13.89 -6.04
CA PHE A 439 11.29 -13.17 -5.07
C PHE A 439 10.01 -13.97 -4.77
N GLY A 440 10.17 -15.07 -4.04
CA GLY A 440 9.10 -16.04 -3.74
C GLY A 440 8.03 -15.59 -2.74
N LEU A 441 7.99 -14.32 -2.34
CA LEU A 441 7.00 -13.77 -1.42
C LEU A 441 6.51 -12.39 -1.88
N ILE A 442 5.20 -12.24 -1.97
CA ILE A 442 4.52 -10.97 -2.14
C ILE A 442 3.31 -10.87 -1.18
N ILE A 443 3.11 -9.69 -0.61
CA ILE A 443 2.02 -9.42 0.32
C ILE A 443 1.20 -8.25 -0.24
N ALA A 444 -0.10 -8.44 -0.38
CA ALA A 444 -1.04 -7.46 -0.88
C ALA A 444 -2.10 -7.15 0.18
N ALA A 445 -2.14 -5.90 0.64
CA ALA A 445 -3.28 -5.39 1.39
C ALA A 445 -4.35 -4.87 0.41
N PHE A 446 -5.59 -5.29 0.62
CA PHE A 446 -6.75 -4.85 -0.16
C PHE A 446 -7.89 -4.47 0.79
N SER A 447 -8.40 -3.25 0.64
CA SER A 447 -9.49 -2.74 1.49
C SER A 447 -10.85 -2.92 0.80
N TYR A 448 -11.83 -3.47 1.50
CA TYR A 448 -13.19 -3.66 1.00
C TYR A 448 -14.20 -3.56 2.13
N ASN A 449 -15.20 -2.69 2.00
CA ASN A 449 -16.34 -2.57 2.92
C ASN A 449 -15.95 -2.57 4.41
N GLY A 450 -15.05 -1.65 4.82
CA GLY A 450 -14.59 -1.53 6.21
C GLY A 450 -13.61 -2.63 6.68
N LEU A 451 -13.25 -3.57 5.82
CA LEU A 451 -12.27 -4.62 6.09
C LEU A 451 -11.00 -4.41 5.26
N VAL A 452 -9.88 -4.89 5.78
CA VAL A 452 -8.58 -4.94 5.08
C VAL A 452 -8.13 -6.38 5.07
N SER A 453 -8.08 -6.98 3.88
CA SER A 453 -7.45 -8.29 3.68
C SER A 453 -5.96 -8.09 3.42
N ILE A 454 -5.11 -8.71 4.22
CA ILE A 454 -3.67 -8.77 4.00
C ILE A 454 -3.35 -10.18 3.52
N THR A 455 -3.06 -10.25 2.24
CA THR A 455 -3.03 -11.49 1.50
C THR A 455 -1.63 -11.81 1.03
N THR A 456 -1.20 -13.03 1.30
CA THR A 456 0.13 -13.51 0.98
C THR A 456 0.05 -14.48 -0.18
N THR A 457 0.83 -14.21 -1.22
CA THR A 457 1.10 -15.17 -2.29
C THR A 457 2.58 -15.52 -2.22
N SER A 458 2.88 -16.81 -2.15
CA SER A 458 4.24 -17.30 -2.11
C SER A 458 4.45 -18.49 -3.02
N ASP A 459 5.71 -18.75 -3.36
CA ASP A 459 6.10 -19.97 -4.05
C ASP A 459 6.17 -21.15 -3.07
N ALA A 460 5.65 -22.31 -3.49
CA ALA A 460 5.58 -23.50 -2.65
C ALA A 460 6.96 -24.07 -2.26
N LYS A 461 8.01 -23.76 -3.02
CA LYS A 461 9.38 -24.19 -2.70
C LYS A 461 10.03 -23.29 -1.65
N THR A 462 9.86 -21.98 -1.73
CA THR A 462 10.49 -21.00 -0.83
C THR A 462 9.70 -20.77 0.46
N MET A 463 8.37 -20.77 0.38
CA MET A 463 7.47 -20.60 1.51
C MET A 463 6.15 -21.36 1.25
N PRO A 464 6.06 -22.65 1.63
CA PRO A 464 4.87 -23.50 1.39
C PRO A 464 3.67 -23.19 2.31
N ASP A 465 3.90 -22.47 3.41
CA ASP A 465 2.96 -22.32 4.53
C ASP A 465 2.40 -20.89 4.63
N ALA A 466 1.91 -20.36 3.49
CA ALA A 466 1.25 -19.04 3.42
C ALA A 466 0.03 -18.91 4.34
N ASP A 467 -0.68 -20.01 4.61
CA ASP A 467 -1.81 -20.03 5.54
C ASP A 467 -1.36 -19.89 7.00
N LYS A 468 -0.28 -20.57 7.39
CA LYS A 468 0.39 -20.39 8.69
C LYS A 468 0.86 -18.95 8.84
N PHE A 469 1.47 -18.39 7.80
CA PHE A 469 1.94 -17.00 7.79
C PHE A 469 0.80 -15.98 8.00
N SER A 470 -0.39 -16.27 7.49
CA SER A 470 -1.58 -15.44 7.71
C SER A 470 -2.01 -15.37 9.18
N ARG A 471 -1.68 -16.40 9.97
CA ARG A 471 -1.81 -16.34 11.44
C ARG A 471 -0.84 -15.33 12.05
N TYR A 472 0.42 -15.33 11.61
CA TYR A 472 1.43 -14.38 12.10
C TYR A 472 1.10 -12.93 11.77
N ILE A 473 0.43 -12.67 10.64
CA ILE A 473 -0.10 -11.34 10.33
C ILE A 473 -1.11 -10.90 11.40
N ARG A 474 -2.07 -11.77 11.75
CA ARG A 474 -3.08 -11.46 12.78
C ARG A 474 -2.44 -11.27 14.16
N GLU A 475 -1.50 -12.15 14.53
CA GLU A 475 -0.81 -12.07 15.82
C GLU A 475 0.06 -10.82 15.93
N SER A 476 0.78 -10.45 14.86
CA SER A 476 1.56 -9.21 14.77
C SER A 476 0.66 -7.96 14.92
N ALA A 477 -0.53 -7.98 14.29
CA ALA A 477 -1.51 -6.92 14.46
C ALA A 477 -2.02 -6.84 15.91
N ASN A 478 -2.30 -7.99 16.54
CA ASN A 478 -2.74 -8.07 17.94
C ASN A 478 -1.68 -7.54 18.91
N GLU A 479 -0.41 -7.91 18.70
CA GLU A 479 0.71 -7.45 19.50
C GLU A 479 0.87 -5.92 19.41
N LEU A 480 0.87 -5.37 18.19
CA LEU A 480 0.95 -3.93 17.97
C LEU A 480 -0.21 -3.18 18.63
N GLU A 481 -1.45 -3.69 18.50
CA GLU A 481 -2.62 -3.07 19.11
C GLU A 481 -2.50 -2.97 20.64
N VAL A 482 -2.14 -4.07 21.30
CA VAL A 482 -1.98 -4.10 22.76
C VAL A 482 -0.94 -3.07 23.21
N LEU A 483 0.21 -3.00 22.54
CA LEU A 483 1.30 -2.10 22.90
C LEU A 483 0.96 -0.63 22.62
N ILE A 484 0.31 -0.32 21.50
CA ILE A 484 -0.07 1.04 21.13
C ILE A 484 -1.13 1.59 22.10
N LEU A 485 -2.15 0.80 22.42
CA LEU A 485 -3.19 1.20 23.37
C LEU A 485 -2.63 1.36 24.80
N ALA A 486 -1.66 0.52 25.21
CA ALA A 486 -0.97 0.70 26.48
C ALA A 486 -0.16 2.02 26.52
N LYS A 487 0.53 2.37 25.43
CA LYS A 487 1.29 3.62 25.30
C LYS A 487 0.38 4.86 25.36
N GLU A 488 -0.82 4.80 24.76
CA GLU A 488 -1.82 5.87 24.86
C GLU A 488 -2.33 6.06 26.29
N LYS A 489 -2.62 4.96 26.99
CA LYS A 489 -3.01 5.00 28.40
C LYS A 489 -1.90 5.60 29.26
N GLN A 490 -0.65 5.20 29.06
CA GLN A 490 0.50 5.78 29.79
C GLN A 490 0.66 7.27 29.52
N LYS A 491 0.60 7.73 28.25
CA LYS A 491 0.63 9.16 27.92
C LYS A 491 -0.51 9.94 28.58
N THR A 492 -1.69 9.33 28.70
CA THR A 492 -2.85 9.94 29.35
C THR A 492 -2.66 10.00 30.87
N VAL A 493 -2.13 8.94 31.48
CA VAL A 493 -1.81 8.90 32.92
C VAL A 493 -0.68 9.87 33.28
N GLU A 494 0.41 9.93 32.51
CA GLU A 494 1.50 10.91 32.69
C GLU A 494 1.02 12.36 32.50
N LYS A 495 0.14 12.62 31.51
CA LYS A 495 -0.50 13.94 31.35
C LYS A 495 -1.38 14.35 32.53
N VAL A 496 -1.94 13.37 33.24
CA VAL A 496 -2.84 13.61 34.39
C VAL A 496 -2.06 13.61 35.72
N GLN A 497 -0.90 12.94 35.83
CA GLN A 497 -0.17 12.78 37.09
C GLN A 497 0.92 13.81 37.39
N ASN A 498 1.41 14.61 36.44
CA ASN A 498 2.63 15.45 36.66
C ASN A 498 2.41 16.96 36.87
N ILE A 499 1.32 17.41 37.52
CA ILE A 499 1.19 18.83 37.91
C ILE A 499 0.71 18.92 39.36
N LYS A 500 1.65 19.15 40.28
CA LYS A 500 1.38 19.25 41.73
C LYS A 500 0.47 20.46 42.01
N SER A 501 0.64 21.55 41.27
CA SER A 501 -0.14 22.79 41.43
C SER A 501 -1.57 22.75 40.85
N SER A 502 -2.02 21.62 40.30
CA SER A 502 -3.41 21.48 39.82
C SER A 502 -4.44 21.72 40.94
N VAL A 503 -4.10 21.32 42.17
CA VAL A 503 -4.91 21.57 43.38
C VAL A 503 -4.99 23.07 43.70
N PHE A 504 -3.89 23.81 43.56
CA PHE A 504 -3.85 25.26 43.76
C PHE A 504 -4.83 25.98 42.81
N PHE A 505 -4.80 25.70 41.50
CA PHE A 505 -5.69 26.38 40.55
C PHE A 505 -7.17 26.07 40.80
N THR A 506 -7.48 24.86 41.24
CA THR A 506 -8.84 24.45 41.60
C THR A 506 -9.34 25.23 42.82
N ALA A 507 -8.53 25.30 43.88
CA ALA A 507 -8.85 26.05 45.09
C ALA A 507 -8.92 27.57 44.84
N PHE A 508 -7.99 28.12 44.06
CA PHE A 508 -7.96 29.56 43.76
C PHE A 508 -9.15 29.99 42.89
N LYS A 509 -9.53 29.16 41.90
CA LYS A 509 -10.75 29.37 41.11
C LYS A 509 -11.99 29.35 42.01
N LYS A 510 -12.07 28.44 42.98
CA LYS A 510 -13.19 28.39 43.93
C LYS A 510 -13.24 29.66 44.79
N TYR A 511 -12.12 30.05 45.38
CA TYR A 511 -11.98 31.26 46.21
C TYR A 511 -12.42 32.54 45.48
N LEU A 512 -12.09 32.68 44.19
CA LEU A 512 -12.50 33.84 43.39
C LEU A 512 -13.99 33.83 43.02
N ASN A 513 -14.63 32.67 42.97
CA ASN A 513 -16.06 32.57 42.66
C ASN A 513 -16.95 32.77 43.90
N GLU A 514 -16.43 32.58 45.11
CA GLU A 514 -17.17 32.74 46.38
C GLU A 514 -17.59 34.18 46.70
N ASP A 515 -16.92 35.19 46.15
CA ASP A 515 -17.20 36.61 46.42
C ASP A 515 -17.17 37.42 45.12
N GLU A 516 -18.33 37.94 44.73
CA GLU A 516 -18.48 38.75 43.52
C GLU A 516 -17.69 40.06 43.57
N LYS A 517 -17.66 40.75 44.72
CA LYS A 517 -16.89 42.00 44.87
C LYS A 517 -15.39 41.73 44.74
N ARG A 518 -14.91 40.60 45.27
CA ARG A 518 -13.53 40.13 45.07
C ARG A 518 -13.24 39.84 43.59
N ARG A 519 -14.13 39.11 42.90
CA ARG A 519 -13.99 38.78 41.48
C ARG A 519 -13.95 40.03 40.60
N GLN A 520 -14.85 40.98 40.84
CA GLN A 520 -14.88 42.25 40.10
C GLN A 520 -13.58 43.04 40.30
N LYS A 521 -13.06 43.10 41.53
CA LYS A 521 -11.76 43.70 41.81
C LYS A 521 -10.63 42.96 41.09
N ALA A 522 -10.67 41.63 40.99
CA ALA A 522 -9.62 40.83 40.36
C ALA A 522 -9.75 40.66 38.83
N THR A 523 -10.63 41.42 38.15
CA THR A 523 -10.87 41.26 36.70
C THR A 523 -9.58 41.48 35.88
N GLY A 524 -9.21 40.49 35.07
CA GLY A 524 -7.97 40.51 34.30
C GLY A 524 -7.56 39.14 33.75
N LEU A 525 -6.53 39.12 32.90
CA LEU A 525 -5.88 37.90 32.41
C LEU A 525 -4.53 37.78 33.11
N TYR A 526 -4.31 36.68 33.82
CA TYR A 526 -3.08 36.40 34.56
C TYR A 526 -2.41 35.16 34.00
N ASP A 527 -1.13 35.22 33.71
CA ASP A 527 -0.38 34.09 33.15
C ASP A 527 0.56 33.53 34.19
N PHE A 528 0.49 32.22 34.44
CA PHE A 528 1.40 31.46 35.28
C PHE A 528 2.30 30.60 34.39
N ASP A 529 3.57 30.97 34.28
CA ASP A 529 4.64 30.17 33.69
C ASP A 529 5.20 29.26 34.79
N LEU A 530 4.83 27.97 34.75
CA LEU A 530 5.26 26.96 35.71
C LEU A 530 6.45 26.17 35.18
N ASN A 531 7.54 26.17 35.95
CA ASN A 531 8.70 25.34 35.66
C ASN A 531 8.55 23.97 36.36
N LEU A 532 8.64 22.90 35.59
CA LEU A 532 8.61 21.51 36.07
C LEU A 532 10.01 20.87 36.10
N GLY A 533 11.06 21.69 36.13
CA GLY A 533 12.47 21.27 36.01
C GLY A 533 12.87 20.89 34.57
N ASN A 534 12.15 19.97 33.94
CA ASN A 534 12.48 19.44 32.60
C ASN A 534 11.59 20.02 31.48
N SER A 535 10.58 20.81 31.83
CA SER A 535 9.65 21.44 30.89
C SER A 535 8.95 22.65 31.52
N GLU A 536 8.41 23.53 30.68
CA GLU A 536 7.60 24.67 31.10
C GLU A 536 6.13 24.48 30.68
N ILE A 537 5.22 24.86 31.55
CA ILE A 537 3.79 24.85 31.29
C ILE A 537 3.20 26.21 31.63
N ASN A 538 2.46 26.79 30.70
CA ASN A 538 1.74 28.02 30.94
C ASN A 538 0.24 27.77 31.24
N TYR A 539 -0.24 28.42 32.30
CA TYR A 539 -1.65 28.52 32.65
C TYR A 539 -2.14 29.97 32.61
N GLN A 540 -3.19 30.23 31.83
CA GLN A 540 -3.95 31.48 31.89
C GLN A 540 -5.08 31.33 32.90
N LEU A 541 -5.11 32.22 33.89
CA LEU A 541 -6.25 32.50 34.74
C LEU A 541 -6.99 33.72 34.16
N ALA A 542 -8.14 33.48 33.55
CA ALA A 542 -9.04 34.52 33.08
C ALA A 542 -10.10 34.80 34.15
N VAL A 543 -9.99 35.95 34.81
CA VAL A 543 -10.99 36.45 35.76
C VAL A 543 -11.88 37.44 35.01
N LEU A 544 -13.06 36.98 34.61
CA LEU A 544 -14.07 37.80 33.95
C LEU A 544 -15.16 38.17 34.97
N LYS A 545 -15.97 39.20 34.66
CA LYS A 545 -17.03 39.68 35.58
C LYS A 545 -17.98 38.54 36.01
N GLU A 546 -18.35 37.68 35.06
CA GLU A 546 -19.36 36.63 35.25
C GLU A 546 -18.75 35.27 35.63
N SER A 547 -17.46 35.01 35.36
CA SER A 547 -16.85 33.71 35.64
C SER A 547 -15.32 33.76 35.70
N VAL A 548 -14.73 32.79 36.41
CA VAL A 548 -13.27 32.54 36.42
C VAL A 548 -12.98 31.25 35.65
N SER A 549 -12.02 31.28 34.73
CA SER A 549 -11.56 30.09 34.01
C SER A 549 -10.04 29.95 34.03
N VAL A 550 -9.57 28.71 34.06
CA VAL A 550 -8.14 28.35 34.01
C VAL A 550 -7.92 27.50 32.77
N LYS A 551 -7.00 27.92 31.89
CA LYS A 551 -6.72 27.24 30.60
C LYS A 551 -5.23 27.10 30.40
N LYS A 552 -4.80 25.97 29.81
CA LYS A 552 -3.39 25.69 29.49
C LYS A 552 -2.99 26.38 28.17
N LYS A 553 -2.86 27.71 28.19
CA LYS A 553 -2.61 28.55 27.00
C LYS A 553 -2.00 29.90 27.43
N LYS A 554 -1.03 30.40 26.65
CA LYS A 554 -0.35 31.69 26.86
C LYS A 554 -1.14 32.88 26.31
N THR A 555 -1.17 33.98 27.05
CA THR A 555 -1.80 35.24 26.65
C THR A 555 -0.79 36.17 25.98
N ALA A 556 -1.23 36.93 24.96
CA ALA A 556 -0.34 37.90 24.29
C ALA A 556 -0.01 39.14 25.15
N LYS A 557 -0.92 39.56 26.05
CA LYS A 557 -0.77 40.72 26.94
C LYS A 557 -1.45 40.46 28.31
N PRO A 558 -0.83 39.68 29.21
CA PRO A 558 -1.38 39.48 30.55
C PRO A 558 -1.29 40.76 31.40
N VAL A 559 -2.21 40.89 32.35
CA VAL A 559 -2.24 41.96 33.36
C VAL A 559 -1.09 41.81 34.36
N VAL A 560 -0.82 40.57 34.78
CA VAL A 560 0.40 40.15 35.49
C VAL A 560 0.83 38.79 34.96
N LYS A 561 2.13 38.63 34.76
CA LYS A 561 2.79 37.36 34.47
C LYS A 561 3.51 36.87 35.73
N ILE A 562 3.35 35.61 36.08
CA ILE A 562 3.92 34.94 37.24
C ILE A 562 4.83 33.82 36.75
N GLU A 563 6.11 33.88 37.08
CA GLU A 563 7.06 32.79 36.83
C GLU A 563 7.41 32.13 38.17
N ILE A 564 7.17 30.83 38.29
CA ILE A 564 7.34 30.08 39.54
C ILE A 564 7.52 28.58 39.26
N ASP A 565 8.35 27.88 40.03
CA ASP A 565 8.44 26.43 39.95
C ASP A 565 7.19 25.75 40.51
N ASP A 566 6.74 24.64 39.92
CA ASP A 566 5.55 23.89 40.37
C ASP A 566 5.65 23.47 41.85
N ASP A 567 6.86 23.15 42.31
CA ASP A 567 7.15 22.83 43.71
C ASP A 567 7.05 24.06 44.64
N ASN A 568 7.44 25.23 44.16
CA ASN A 568 7.32 26.47 44.93
C ASN A 568 5.85 26.91 45.03
N LEU A 569 5.07 26.76 43.94
CA LEU A 569 3.66 27.11 43.94
C LEU A 569 2.83 26.23 44.90
N ILE A 570 3.12 24.92 44.95
CA ILE A 570 2.46 24.05 45.92
C ILE A 570 2.93 24.32 47.36
N ASN A 571 4.20 24.70 47.57
CA ASN A 571 4.70 25.06 48.90
C ASN A 571 4.09 26.37 49.40
N LEU A 572 3.84 27.35 48.52
CA LEU A 572 3.04 28.54 48.86
C LEU A 572 1.63 28.13 49.29
N TYR A 573 0.97 27.28 48.49
CA TYR A 573 -0.40 26.83 48.80
C TYR A 573 -0.48 26.04 50.12
N LYS A 574 0.55 25.26 50.45
CA LYS A 574 0.63 24.47 51.69
C LYS A 574 1.18 25.25 52.89
N LYS A 575 1.45 26.56 52.75
CA LYS A 575 2.07 27.42 53.79
C LYS A 575 3.47 26.98 54.23
N ASN A 576 4.17 26.20 53.39
CA ASN A 576 5.57 25.85 53.59
C ASN A 576 6.52 26.94 53.07
N LEU A 577 5.99 27.95 52.39
CA LEU A 577 6.73 29.09 51.85
C LEU A 577 5.86 30.35 51.99
N VAL A 578 6.47 31.46 52.38
CA VAL A 578 5.79 32.76 52.48
C VAL A 578 5.95 33.53 51.16
N LEU A 579 4.86 34.09 50.63
CA LEU A 579 4.85 34.76 49.31
C LEU A 579 5.87 35.91 49.24
N GLN A 580 5.97 36.73 50.28
CA GLN A 580 6.91 37.85 50.33
C GLN A 580 8.36 37.37 50.30
N GLU A 581 8.70 36.34 51.07
CA GLU A 581 10.04 35.73 51.07
C GLU A 581 10.37 35.13 49.70
N ALA A 582 9.40 34.46 49.08
CA ALA A 582 9.58 33.85 47.76
C ALA A 582 9.82 34.89 46.65
N ILE A 583 9.19 36.07 46.75
CA ILE A 583 9.43 37.19 45.83
C ILE A 583 10.83 37.79 46.08
N ILE A 584 11.23 38.00 47.34
CA ILE A 584 12.55 38.55 47.71
C ILE A 584 13.68 37.62 47.27
N GLN A 585 13.48 36.30 47.40
CA GLN A 585 14.43 35.27 46.99
C GLN A 585 14.40 34.96 45.48
N GLU A 586 13.64 35.73 44.69
CA GLU A 586 13.44 35.53 43.25
C GLU A 586 12.86 34.15 42.84
N ARG A 587 12.28 33.40 43.80
CA ARG A 587 11.58 32.14 43.55
C ARG A 587 10.22 32.36 42.87
N VAL A 588 9.68 33.57 42.97
CA VAL A 588 8.51 34.04 42.25
C VAL A 588 8.84 35.35 41.57
N LYS A 589 8.72 35.40 40.23
CA LYS A 589 8.90 36.64 39.47
C LYS A 589 7.55 37.13 38.96
N LEU A 590 7.23 38.38 39.30
CA LEU A 590 5.99 39.04 38.89
C LEU A 590 6.31 40.15 37.90
N THR A 591 5.74 40.07 36.69
CA THR A 591 5.92 41.08 35.64
C THR A 591 4.59 41.74 35.28
N GLY A 592 4.55 43.08 35.25
CA GLY A 592 3.36 43.89 35.01
C GLY A 592 3.55 45.32 35.49
N THR A 593 2.52 46.17 35.39
CA THR A 593 2.59 47.51 36.01
C THR A 593 2.60 47.40 37.54
N LYS A 594 3.34 48.26 38.25
CA LYS A 594 3.41 48.26 39.73
C LYS A 594 2.03 48.12 40.40
N LYS A 595 1.06 48.93 39.97
CA LYS A 595 -0.34 48.88 40.44
C LYS A 595 -1.01 47.50 40.29
N ASN A 596 -0.76 46.80 39.18
CA ASN A 596 -1.34 45.48 38.92
C ASN A 596 -0.62 44.38 39.71
N ILE A 597 0.70 44.50 39.87
CA ILE A 597 1.49 43.59 40.71
C ILE A 597 1.03 43.70 42.16
N ASP A 598 0.97 44.91 42.73
CA ASP A 598 0.56 45.12 44.13
C ASP A 598 -0.84 44.55 44.39
N LYS A 599 -1.77 44.81 43.47
CA LYS A 599 -3.16 44.33 43.55
C LYS A 599 -3.27 42.81 43.45
N PHE A 600 -2.48 42.18 42.57
CA PHE A 600 -2.48 40.73 42.43
C PHE A 600 -1.77 40.03 43.60
N SER A 601 -0.65 40.58 44.08
CA SER A 601 0.05 40.08 45.26
C SER A 601 -0.83 40.12 46.50
N GLN A 602 -1.59 41.20 46.71
CA GLN A 602 -2.55 41.28 47.80
C GLN A 602 -3.63 40.19 47.69
N LEU A 603 -4.22 40.02 46.50
CA LEU A 603 -5.24 39.00 46.25
C LEU A 603 -4.70 37.58 46.50
N LEU A 604 -3.46 37.32 46.06
CA LEU A 604 -2.81 36.03 46.24
C LEU A 604 -2.48 35.79 47.72
N SER A 605 -1.98 36.78 48.45
CA SER A 605 -1.77 36.69 49.90
C SER A 605 -3.07 36.38 50.65
N GLU A 606 -4.15 37.13 50.38
CA GLU A 606 -5.45 36.89 51.01
C GLU A 606 -5.98 35.45 50.76
N PHE A 607 -5.74 34.91 49.56
CA PHE A 607 -6.09 33.54 49.24
C PHE A 607 -5.27 32.52 50.04
N LEU A 608 -3.95 32.74 50.10
CA LEU A 608 -2.98 31.87 50.77
C LEU A 608 -3.08 31.93 52.30
N GLU A 609 -3.61 33.01 52.88
CA GLU A 609 -3.87 33.11 54.32
C GLU A 609 -5.13 32.34 54.73
N LYS A 610 -6.18 32.40 53.89
CA LYS A 610 -7.51 31.84 54.18
C LYS A 610 -7.61 30.32 53.99
N ASN A 611 -6.91 29.76 53.01
CA ASN A 611 -6.80 28.31 52.77
C ASN A 611 -5.51 27.80 53.39
#